data_AF-A0A9X4E5F6-F1
#
_entry.id   AF-A0A9X4E5F6-F1
#
_cell.length_a   1.000
_cell.length_b   1.000
_cell.length_c   1.000
_cell.angle_alpha   90.00
_cell.angle_beta   90.00
_cell.angle_gamma   90.00
#
_symmetry.space_group_name_H-M   'P 1'
#
loop_
_entity.id
_entity.type
_entity.pdbx_description
1 polymer ?
#
loop_
_entity_poly.entity_id
_entity_poly.type
_entity_poly.pdbx_seq_one_letter_code
_entity_poly.pdbx_strand_id
1 'polypeptide(L)'
;MVGTVETMGAARRRDRARALLAGSSALAIVTVLAAAGAARADTTISSPTTIQVANPSSGNVTVSPGGSIIVGGSTAVVNSGTLGSISNNGLISGTFSGVGLRSGSSIGTLVNAAGGAIAGAGTGLLVSGSAGSIINSGTISGGNYAAVSVLRAGRVGVLSNAGTLVGASLGISTDGIIQTLTNTGTISGSLGILNFAFATLASIGGAPVSVTLGTVAQAYNSGLIAGVQAGLANGAVIGSLANDGRITGSGVAGLDNSGNRSNVVSGSGAGVTPVGGTIGTLVNNGTISGLLGGVLNTVTSGSIGTLNNSGLIIGTDHGTTSGHFGGVDNAGTIGTLVNTSFVGTLGTIPGTIEGVWGVRNSGSIGTLNNNGIIKGDLRSGVYSSGTIGQLYNNGGAGIIGDASSYGLVIGTNAGAGGKLGTLTNYGLITGGSGLGVQGNLSTGALVTSITQLTNGSIAGTVGSIIATGGTGPGVGIQNVLAVIGSISNAGVIRASGTAVGVNSRHRHRERRRHHRHGVQHRLDLRRCRHQQRTQ
;
A
#
# COMPACT_ATOMS: atom_id res chain seq x y z
N MET A 1 66.65 109.10 -2.02
CA MET A 1 65.75 109.97 -2.80
C MET A 1 64.32 109.57 -2.45
N VAL A 2 63.56 110.51 -1.86
CA VAL A 2 62.12 110.82 -2.06
C VAL A 2 61.24 109.65 -2.57
N GLY A 3 60.12 109.22 -2.01
CA GLY A 3 59.19 109.60 -0.92
C GLY A 3 58.04 108.54 -0.99
N THR A 4 57.48 108.03 0.12
CA THR A 4 56.22 108.47 0.78
C THR A 4 55.08 108.76 -0.22
N VAL A 5 53.84 108.25 -0.12
CA VAL A 5 52.97 107.96 1.04
C VAL A 5 51.66 107.34 0.47
N GLU A 6 51.23 106.18 0.99
CA GLU A 6 49.96 105.92 1.72
C GLU A 6 48.63 106.04 0.91
N THR A 7 47.59 105.24 1.13
CA THR A 7 46.90 105.02 2.41
C THR A 7 45.83 103.92 2.30
N MET A 8 45.70 103.17 3.40
CA MET A 8 44.45 102.77 4.10
C MET A 8 43.50 101.76 3.44
N GLY A 9 42.97 100.76 4.15
CA GLY A 9 43.08 100.51 5.59
C GLY A 9 42.33 99.25 6.03
N ALA A 10 42.77 98.76 7.20
CA ALA A 10 42.03 98.18 8.32
C ALA A 10 40.97 97.07 8.06
N ALA A 11 40.81 96.04 8.89
CA ALA A 11 41.52 95.49 10.03
C ALA A 11 40.71 94.23 10.44
N ARG A 12 41.43 93.18 10.89
CA ARG A 12 41.18 92.35 12.10
C ARG A 12 39.72 91.89 12.39
N ARG A 13 39.42 90.65 12.76
CA ARG A 13 40.15 89.61 13.50
C ARG A 13 39.21 88.38 13.64
N ARG A 14 39.79 87.19 13.55
CA ARG A 14 39.61 85.99 14.41
C ARG A 14 38.25 85.25 14.54
N ASP A 15 38.42 83.92 14.45
CA ASP A 15 37.92 82.85 15.34
C ASP A 15 36.94 81.80 14.76
N ARG A 16 37.50 80.59 14.62
CA ARG A 16 37.08 79.29 15.20
C ARG A 16 35.70 78.68 14.86
N ALA A 17 35.83 77.45 14.35
CA ALA A 17 35.17 76.21 14.81
C ALA A 17 33.73 75.86 14.36
N ARG A 18 33.68 74.74 13.61
CA ARG A 18 32.80 73.56 13.70
C ARG A 18 31.26 73.71 13.70
N ALA A 19 30.69 72.98 12.71
CA ALA A 19 29.41 72.24 12.71
C ALA A 19 28.13 73.12 12.67
N LEU A 20 27.02 72.80 12.00
CA LEU A 20 26.38 71.54 11.60
C LEU A 20 25.45 71.83 10.39
N LEU A 21 25.29 70.84 9.50
CA LEU A 21 24.01 70.26 9.04
C LEU A 21 22.90 71.15 8.40
N ALA A 22 22.64 70.95 7.09
CA ALA A 22 21.31 70.81 6.45
C ALA A 22 21.54 70.58 4.92
N GLY A 23 21.15 69.44 4.33
CA GLY A 23 19.96 69.30 3.46
C GLY A 23 20.14 70.04 2.11
N SER A 24 20.10 69.45 0.91
CA SER A 24 19.27 68.34 0.41
C SER A 24 19.73 67.93 -1.01
N SER A 25 19.58 66.64 -1.32
CA SER A 25 19.11 66.13 -2.62
C SER A 25 19.97 66.26 -3.90
N ALA A 26 20.61 65.15 -4.28
CA ALA A 26 20.69 64.74 -5.68
C ALA A 26 20.45 63.23 -5.80
N LEU A 27 19.23 62.93 -6.24
CA LEU A 27 18.71 61.65 -6.69
C LEU A 27 19.53 61.16 -7.90
N ALA A 28 20.19 60.00 -7.81
CA ALA A 28 20.69 59.26 -8.96
C ALA A 28 20.25 57.80 -8.83
N ILE A 29 19.27 57.46 -9.68
CA ILE A 29 18.67 56.15 -9.86
C ILE A 29 19.69 55.22 -10.54
N VAL A 30 20.02 54.14 -9.83
CA VAL A 30 20.13 52.74 -10.30
C VAL A 30 20.92 52.48 -11.59
N THR A 31 22.14 51.97 -11.41
CA THR A 31 22.48 50.68 -12.02
C THR A 31 22.62 49.67 -10.89
N VAL A 32 21.57 48.89 -10.64
CA VAL A 32 21.69 47.62 -9.92
C VAL A 32 22.43 46.72 -10.90
N LEU A 33 23.76 46.71 -10.79
CA LEU A 33 24.52 45.54 -11.16
C LEU A 33 24.01 44.45 -10.22
N ALA A 34 23.18 43.55 -10.75
CA ALA A 34 22.73 42.36 -10.05
C ALA A 34 24.00 41.63 -9.60
N ALA A 35 24.39 41.84 -8.35
CA ALA A 35 25.43 41.06 -7.73
C ALA A 35 24.98 39.60 -7.88
N ALA A 36 25.73 38.82 -8.66
CA ALA A 36 25.65 37.38 -8.60
C ALA A 36 25.63 37.02 -7.12
N GLY A 37 24.52 36.44 -6.65
CA GLY A 37 24.23 36.29 -5.23
C GLY A 37 25.44 35.71 -4.53
N ALA A 38 26.00 36.44 -3.56
CA ALA A 38 27.14 35.96 -2.79
C ALA A 38 26.73 34.63 -2.14
N ALA A 39 27.30 33.53 -2.63
CA ALA A 39 27.18 32.23 -1.97
C ALA A 39 27.66 32.43 -0.53
N ARG A 40 26.79 32.18 0.45
CA ARG A 40 27.21 32.27 1.85
C ARG A 40 28.15 31.11 2.12
N ALA A 41 29.16 31.38 2.95
CA ALA A 41 30.17 30.40 3.34
C ALA A 41 29.53 29.17 3.99
N ASP A 42 30.16 28.01 3.75
CA ASP A 42 29.81 26.76 4.40
C ASP A 42 29.86 26.91 5.92
N THR A 43 28.85 26.36 6.61
CA THR A 43 28.75 26.38 8.07
C THR A 43 29.22 25.05 8.61
N THR A 44 30.27 25.04 9.44
CA THR A 44 30.77 23.82 10.11
C THR A 44 30.60 23.94 11.62
N ILE A 45 30.04 22.90 12.24
CA ILE A 45 29.75 22.82 13.67
C ILE A 45 30.48 21.60 14.22
N SER A 46 31.54 21.86 14.99
CA SER A 46 32.42 20.83 15.57
C SER A 46 32.36 20.77 17.09
N SER A 47 31.45 21.54 17.71
CA SER A 47 31.22 21.56 19.16
C SER A 47 29.76 21.91 19.44
N PRO A 48 29.24 21.63 20.65
CA PRO A 48 27.87 21.95 21.00
C PRO A 48 27.52 23.43 20.83
N THR A 49 26.36 23.69 20.22
CA THR A 49 25.75 25.01 20.06
C THR A 49 24.25 24.94 20.34
N THR A 50 23.71 26.04 20.85
CA THR A 50 22.27 26.21 21.10
C THR A 50 21.61 27.17 20.13
N ILE A 51 22.37 27.66 19.14
CA ILE A 51 21.91 28.62 18.15
C ILE A 51 21.27 27.87 16.98
N GLN A 52 20.07 28.30 16.59
CA GLN A 52 19.41 27.82 15.38
C GLN A 52 20.23 28.16 14.14
N VAL A 53 20.47 27.17 13.30
CA VAL A 53 21.07 27.38 11.98
C VAL A 53 19.95 27.74 11.02
N ALA A 54 19.86 29.01 10.64
CA ALA A 54 18.90 29.50 9.65
C ALA A 54 19.63 29.89 8.36
N ASN A 55 19.07 29.49 7.21
CA ASN A 55 19.67 29.83 5.93
C ASN A 55 18.75 30.57 4.93
N PRO A 56 19.09 31.81 4.53
CA PRO A 56 18.47 32.52 3.42
C PRO A 56 19.18 32.38 2.05
N SER A 57 20.40 31.81 1.91
CA SER A 57 21.13 31.73 0.62
C SER A 57 22.10 30.55 0.46
N SER A 58 22.55 30.22 -0.77
CA SER A 58 23.32 29.00 -1.12
C SER A 58 24.63 28.81 -0.35
N GLY A 59 24.75 27.66 0.36
CA GLY A 59 25.95 27.15 1.06
C GLY A 59 25.71 25.73 1.60
N ASN A 60 26.71 25.11 2.26
CA ASN A 60 26.59 23.81 2.93
C ASN A 60 26.53 23.94 4.46
N VAL A 61 25.96 22.94 5.13
CA VAL A 61 26.00 22.79 6.59
C VAL A 61 26.62 21.45 6.95
N THR A 62 27.66 21.46 7.77
CA THR A 62 28.36 20.28 8.27
C THR A 62 28.31 20.25 9.79
N VAL A 63 27.84 19.13 10.36
CA VAL A 63 27.92 18.85 11.79
C VAL A 63 28.89 17.69 11.98
N SER A 64 30.08 18.00 12.48
CA SER A 64 31.18 17.05 12.66
C SER A 64 30.90 16.07 13.80
N PRO A 65 31.65 14.96 13.92
CA PRO A 65 31.68 14.16 15.15
C PRO A 65 31.92 15.06 16.37
N GLY A 66 31.08 14.93 17.40
CA GLY A 66 31.13 15.78 18.61
C GLY A 66 30.47 17.16 18.46
N GLY A 67 30.09 17.56 17.24
CA GLY A 67 29.21 18.70 17.02
C GLY A 67 27.78 18.37 17.43
N SER A 68 27.12 19.32 18.09
CA SER A 68 25.69 19.19 18.38
C SER A 68 24.97 20.52 18.24
N ILE A 69 23.81 20.52 17.60
CA ILE A 69 22.88 21.65 17.55
C ILE A 69 21.70 21.28 18.44
N ILE A 70 21.58 21.92 19.61
CA ILE A 70 20.48 21.65 20.55
C ILE A 70 19.82 22.99 20.87
N VAL A 71 18.75 23.30 20.14
CA VAL A 71 18.10 24.61 20.27
C VAL A 71 16.94 24.57 21.24
N GLY A 72 16.71 25.66 21.97
CA GLY A 72 15.44 25.91 22.66
C GLY A 72 14.31 26.36 21.71
N GLY A 73 14.66 26.73 20.47
CA GLY A 73 13.71 27.08 19.42
C GLY A 73 13.00 25.87 18.79
N SER A 74 11.98 26.14 17.98
CA SER A 74 11.14 25.10 17.37
C SER A 74 11.92 24.15 16.44
N THR A 75 12.77 24.68 15.56
CA THR A 75 13.53 23.87 14.59
C THR A 75 15.02 24.13 14.71
N ALA A 76 15.88 23.09 14.76
CA ALA A 76 17.33 23.28 14.94
C ALA A 76 18.04 23.80 13.68
N VAL A 77 17.71 23.23 12.51
CA VAL A 77 18.19 23.72 11.21
C VAL A 77 16.99 24.10 10.34
N VAL A 78 16.88 25.38 9.98
CA VAL A 78 15.80 25.91 9.14
C VAL A 78 16.37 26.33 7.79
N ASN A 79 15.94 25.65 6.73
CA ASN A 79 16.18 26.11 5.37
C ASN A 79 15.00 26.96 4.88
N SER A 80 15.29 28.21 4.54
CA SER A 80 14.34 29.16 3.93
C SER A 80 14.74 29.59 2.52
N GLY A 81 15.88 29.13 2.01
CA GLY A 81 16.40 29.44 0.68
C GLY A 81 16.89 28.19 -0.03
N THR A 82 18.02 28.27 -0.72
CA THR A 82 18.68 27.12 -1.35
C THR A 82 19.89 26.70 -0.52
N LEU A 83 20.03 25.40 -0.26
CA LEU A 83 21.21 24.77 0.34
C LEU A 83 21.83 23.80 -0.65
N GLY A 84 23.17 23.72 -0.67
CA GLY A 84 23.87 22.66 -1.40
C GLY A 84 23.64 21.33 -0.68
N SER A 85 24.13 21.24 0.55
CA SER A 85 23.98 20.04 1.37
C SER A 85 23.89 20.30 2.87
N ILE A 86 23.35 19.31 3.59
CA ILE A 86 23.52 19.13 5.03
C ILE A 86 24.24 17.79 5.21
N SER A 87 25.36 17.77 5.92
CA SER A 87 26.08 16.57 6.32
C SER A 87 26.12 16.49 7.84
N ASN A 88 25.40 15.54 8.41
CA ASN A 88 25.33 15.33 9.85
C ASN A 88 26.06 14.05 10.26
N ASN A 89 27.12 14.20 11.06
CA ASN A 89 27.82 13.12 11.74
C ASN A 89 27.86 13.33 13.27
N GLY A 90 27.03 14.25 13.77
CA GLY A 90 26.83 14.55 15.19
C GLY A 90 25.33 14.60 15.52
N LEU A 91 24.91 15.50 16.41
CA LEU A 91 23.51 15.62 16.82
C LEU A 91 22.87 16.90 16.28
N ILE A 92 21.69 16.79 15.67
CA ILE A 92 20.81 17.92 15.36
C ILE A 92 19.50 17.69 16.09
N SER A 93 19.15 18.53 17.06
CA SER A 93 18.00 18.35 17.93
C SER A 93 17.20 19.64 18.12
N GLY A 94 15.93 19.63 17.72
CA GLY A 94 15.00 20.74 17.93
C GLY A 94 13.78 20.37 18.77
N THR A 95 13.16 21.36 19.40
CA THR A 95 11.99 21.15 20.28
C THR A 95 10.71 20.79 19.53
N PHE A 96 10.65 21.02 18.22
CA PHE A 96 9.62 20.50 17.33
C PHE A 96 10.24 19.70 16.18
N SER A 97 11.20 20.28 15.47
CA SER A 97 11.90 19.60 14.37
C SER A 97 13.42 19.66 14.44
N GLY A 98 14.10 18.57 14.08
CA GLY A 98 15.55 18.59 13.92
C GLY A 98 15.94 19.46 12.73
N VAL A 99 15.44 19.08 11.54
CA VAL A 99 15.65 19.84 10.31
C VAL A 99 14.30 20.18 9.67
N GLY A 100 14.13 21.42 9.21
CA GLY A 100 12.92 21.89 8.54
C GLY A 100 13.23 22.61 7.24
N LEU A 101 12.67 22.10 6.13
CA LEU A 101 12.71 22.74 4.81
C LEU A 101 11.41 23.49 4.58
N ARG A 102 11.46 24.83 4.55
CA ARG A 102 10.26 25.66 4.35
C ARG A 102 9.74 25.58 2.92
N SER A 103 8.49 25.97 2.72
CA SER A 103 7.90 26.08 1.38
C SER A 103 8.76 26.98 0.48
N GLY A 104 8.99 26.56 -0.76
CA GLY A 104 9.86 27.25 -1.72
C GLY A 104 11.37 27.08 -1.49
N SER A 105 11.80 26.51 -0.35
CA SER A 105 13.21 26.20 -0.12
C SER A 105 13.65 24.95 -0.89
N SER A 106 14.95 24.83 -1.16
CA SER A 106 15.53 23.66 -1.77
C SER A 106 16.82 23.23 -1.06
N ILE A 107 17.07 21.92 -0.99
CA ILE A 107 18.36 21.35 -0.65
C ILE A 107 18.77 20.34 -1.72
N GLY A 108 20.04 20.34 -2.11
CA GLY A 108 20.59 19.29 -2.97
C GLY A 108 20.55 17.93 -2.27
N THR A 109 21.38 17.78 -1.23
CA THR A 109 21.49 16.51 -0.49
C THR A 109 21.50 16.71 1.03
N LEU A 110 20.71 15.93 1.76
CA LEU A 110 20.85 15.75 3.20
C LEU A 110 21.45 14.38 3.48
N VAL A 111 22.58 14.32 4.16
CA VAL A 111 23.22 13.08 4.63
C VAL A 111 23.19 13.06 6.15
N ASN A 112 22.55 12.05 6.72
CA ASN A 112 22.70 11.69 8.13
C ASN A 112 23.56 10.43 8.21
N ALA A 113 24.85 10.61 8.47
CA ALA A 113 25.84 9.54 8.51
C ALA A 113 25.58 8.56 9.67
N ALA A 114 26.26 7.41 9.69
CA ALA A 114 26.03 6.36 10.69
C ALA A 114 26.20 6.83 12.15
N GLY A 115 27.11 7.78 12.40
CA GLY A 115 27.28 8.41 13.73
C GLY A 115 26.34 9.60 13.98
N GLY A 116 25.53 9.98 12.99
CA GLY A 116 24.64 11.12 13.01
C GLY A 116 23.25 10.80 13.59
N ALA A 117 22.73 11.74 14.37
CA ALA A 117 21.36 11.75 14.86
C ALA A 117 20.66 13.06 14.49
N ILE A 118 19.47 12.97 13.88
CA ILE A 118 18.56 14.10 13.68
C ILE A 118 17.29 13.81 14.48
N ALA A 119 16.99 14.64 15.48
CA ALA A 119 15.87 14.45 16.39
C ALA A 119 14.98 15.70 16.42
N GLY A 120 13.67 15.49 16.41
CA GLY A 120 12.70 16.52 16.75
C GLY A 120 11.70 15.97 17.76
N ALA A 121 11.34 16.74 18.79
CA ALA A 121 10.31 16.28 19.73
C ALA A 121 8.96 16.06 19.03
N GLY A 122 8.68 16.79 17.94
CA GLY A 122 7.56 16.54 17.03
C GLY A 122 7.96 15.62 15.88
N THR A 123 8.75 16.14 14.94
CA THR A 123 9.14 15.48 13.68
C THR A 123 10.65 15.58 13.47
N GLY A 124 11.34 14.50 13.14
CA GLY A 124 12.80 14.54 12.91
C GLY A 124 13.18 15.48 11.76
N LEU A 125 12.66 15.20 10.57
CA LEU A 125 12.84 15.97 9.35
C LEU A 125 11.50 16.37 8.73
N LEU A 126 11.25 17.67 8.64
CA LEU A 126 10.03 18.24 8.04
C LEU A 126 10.34 18.83 6.66
N VAL A 127 9.70 18.33 5.62
CA VAL A 127 9.93 18.73 4.22
C VAL A 127 8.68 19.40 3.65
N SER A 128 8.66 20.73 3.64
CA SER A 128 7.66 21.55 2.95
C SER A 128 8.20 22.15 1.64
N GLY A 129 9.52 22.15 1.47
CA GLY A 129 10.22 22.54 0.23
C GLY A 129 10.68 21.32 -0.58
N SER A 130 11.76 21.47 -1.34
CA SER A 130 12.34 20.39 -2.16
C SER A 130 13.64 19.85 -1.58
N ALA A 131 13.82 18.53 -1.57
CA ALA A 131 15.09 17.86 -1.33
C ALA A 131 15.43 16.97 -2.53
N GLY A 132 16.62 17.14 -3.10
CA GLY A 132 17.09 16.25 -4.15
C GLY A 132 17.28 14.82 -3.62
N SER A 133 18.04 14.68 -2.53
CA SER A 133 18.27 13.40 -1.86
C SER A 133 18.30 13.56 -0.33
N ILE A 134 17.71 12.60 0.37
CA ILE A 134 17.81 12.40 1.81
C ILE A 134 18.41 11.00 2.00
N ILE A 135 19.61 10.94 2.56
CA ILE A 135 20.37 9.71 2.76
C ILE A 135 20.56 9.53 4.26
N ASN A 136 19.93 8.52 4.84
CA ASN A 136 20.05 8.19 6.24
C ASN A 136 20.78 6.87 6.44
N SER A 137 21.97 6.92 7.03
CA SER A 137 22.69 5.77 7.57
C SER A 137 22.74 5.78 9.10
N GLY A 138 22.41 6.90 9.73
CA GLY A 138 22.29 7.06 11.18
C GLY A 138 20.85 6.94 11.67
N THR A 139 20.49 7.75 12.66
CA THR A 139 19.12 7.80 13.19
C THR A 139 18.43 9.14 12.88
N ILE A 140 17.23 9.08 12.30
CA ILE A 140 16.31 10.22 12.29
C ILE A 140 15.10 9.84 13.15
N SER A 141 14.74 10.70 14.10
CA SER A 141 13.65 10.41 15.04
C SER A 141 12.67 11.55 15.25
N GLY A 142 11.38 11.20 15.35
CA GLY A 142 10.29 12.10 15.72
C GLY A 142 9.61 11.66 17.01
N GLY A 143 9.68 12.50 18.06
CA GLY A 143 9.19 12.15 19.40
C GLY A 143 7.68 11.96 19.51
N ASN A 144 6.89 12.77 18.80
CA ASN A 144 5.42 12.75 18.89
C ASN A 144 4.76 12.32 17.57
N TYR A 145 5.39 12.58 16.43
CA TYR A 145 4.78 12.40 15.13
C TYR A 145 5.62 11.49 14.22
N ALA A 146 6.45 12.06 13.34
CA ALA A 146 7.12 11.32 12.28
C ALA A 146 8.64 11.45 12.29
N ALA A 147 9.39 10.42 11.88
CA ALA A 147 10.81 10.61 11.62
C ALA A 147 11.02 11.55 10.42
N VAL A 148 10.31 11.30 9.33
CA VAL A 148 10.29 12.15 8.14
C VAL A 148 8.84 12.47 7.77
N SER A 149 8.53 13.75 7.60
CA SER A 149 7.23 14.21 7.13
C SER A 149 7.38 15.07 5.88
N VAL A 150 6.85 14.59 4.74
CA VAL A 150 6.81 15.30 3.47
C VAL A 150 5.43 15.92 3.31
N LEU A 151 5.32 17.23 3.55
CA LEU A 151 4.06 17.95 3.46
C LEU A 151 3.62 18.12 2.01
N ARG A 152 2.40 18.62 1.78
CA ARG A 152 1.76 18.74 0.45
C ARG A 152 2.60 19.45 -0.62
N ALA A 153 3.33 20.51 -0.26
CA ALA A 153 4.25 21.21 -1.17
C ALA A 153 5.66 20.58 -1.23
N GLY A 154 5.91 19.65 -0.30
CA GLY A 154 7.15 18.92 -0.15
C GLY A 154 7.42 17.99 -1.32
N ARG A 155 8.66 18.02 -1.81
CA ARG A 155 9.14 17.11 -2.85
C ARG A 155 10.46 16.52 -2.43
N VAL A 156 10.57 15.20 -2.49
CA VAL A 156 11.80 14.47 -2.28
C VAL A 156 12.10 13.67 -3.54
N GLY A 157 13.26 13.90 -4.15
CA GLY A 157 13.72 13.06 -5.25
C GLY A 157 13.98 11.64 -4.77
N VAL A 158 14.98 11.47 -3.90
CA VAL A 158 15.34 10.18 -3.32
C VAL A 158 15.32 10.25 -1.80
N LEU A 159 14.62 9.31 -1.16
CA LEU A 159 14.74 9.02 0.26
C LEU A 159 15.37 7.63 0.41
N SER A 160 16.63 7.58 0.81
CA SER A 160 17.38 6.33 1.02
C SER A 160 17.65 6.13 2.50
N ASN A 161 17.11 5.07 3.07
CA ASN A 161 17.30 4.70 4.47
C ASN A 161 18.07 3.38 4.59
N ALA A 162 19.31 3.45 5.04
CA ALA A 162 20.13 2.32 5.50
C ALA A 162 20.25 2.26 7.03
N GLY A 163 19.93 3.35 7.73
CA GLY A 163 19.89 3.41 9.18
C GLY A 163 18.47 3.24 9.74
N THR A 164 18.12 4.07 10.73
CA THR A 164 16.83 4.02 11.42
C THR A 164 16.04 5.31 11.19
N LEU A 165 14.80 5.16 10.70
CA LEU A 165 13.77 6.19 10.75
C LEU A 165 12.71 5.75 11.76
N VAL A 166 12.60 6.44 12.90
CA VAL A 166 11.65 6.08 13.96
C VAL A 166 10.80 7.28 14.39
N GLY A 167 9.49 7.18 14.23
CA GLY A 167 8.57 8.17 14.81
C GLY A 167 7.59 7.51 15.75
N ALA A 168 7.11 8.23 16.76
CA ALA A 168 6.11 7.67 17.67
C ALA A 168 4.80 7.31 16.94
N SER A 169 4.34 8.18 16.04
CA SER A 169 3.16 7.92 15.21
C SER A 169 3.55 7.25 13.89
N LEU A 170 4.53 7.80 13.17
CA LEU A 170 4.84 7.41 11.78
C LEU A 170 6.36 7.28 11.58
N GLY A 171 6.85 6.26 10.90
CA GLY A 171 8.22 6.30 10.40
C GLY A 171 8.35 7.37 9.32
N ILE A 172 7.51 7.29 8.28
CA ILE A 172 7.40 8.29 7.21
C ILE A 172 5.94 8.72 7.03
N SER A 173 5.70 10.02 6.93
CA SER A 173 4.44 10.61 6.48
C SER A 173 4.61 11.26 5.11
N THR A 174 3.75 10.93 4.15
CA THR A 174 3.80 11.52 2.80
C THR A 174 2.45 12.12 2.41
N ASP A 175 2.39 13.45 2.41
CA ASP A 175 1.29 14.25 1.84
C ASP A 175 1.71 14.89 0.51
N GLY A 176 3.02 15.02 0.28
CA GLY A 176 3.64 15.53 -0.94
C GLY A 176 4.14 14.40 -1.85
N ILE A 177 5.30 14.62 -2.47
CA ILE A 177 5.87 13.66 -3.44
C ILE A 177 7.19 13.11 -2.92
N ILE A 178 7.32 11.79 -2.93
CA ILE A 178 8.59 11.08 -2.88
C ILE A 178 8.75 10.34 -4.20
N GLN A 179 9.76 10.68 -4.99
CA GLN A 179 9.95 10.04 -6.30
C GLN A 179 10.47 8.62 -6.13
N THR A 180 11.47 8.41 -5.27
CA THR A 180 12.02 7.10 -4.95
C THR A 180 12.24 6.98 -3.45
N LEU A 181 11.67 5.93 -2.85
CA LEU A 181 11.94 5.49 -1.50
C LEU A 181 12.72 4.18 -1.56
N THR A 182 13.89 4.13 -0.95
CA THR A 182 14.69 2.92 -0.79
C THR A 182 14.92 2.68 0.69
N ASN A 183 14.52 1.52 1.19
CA ASN A 183 14.76 1.11 2.56
C ASN A 183 15.57 -0.19 2.60
N THR A 184 16.81 -0.10 3.07
CA THR A 184 17.65 -1.25 3.44
C THR A 184 17.80 -1.34 4.97
N GLY A 185 17.44 -0.29 5.70
CA GLY A 185 17.47 -0.20 7.15
C GLY A 185 16.10 -0.45 7.80
N THR A 186 15.81 0.27 8.89
CA THR A 186 14.55 0.16 9.62
C THR A 186 13.73 1.44 9.50
N ILE A 187 12.44 1.29 9.20
CA ILE A 187 11.43 2.34 9.28
C ILE A 187 10.35 1.87 10.25
N SER A 188 10.08 2.65 11.31
CA SER A 188 9.10 2.26 12.32
C SER A 188 8.30 3.40 12.94
N GLY A 189 7.09 3.05 13.41
CA GLY A 189 6.21 3.87 14.21
C GLY A 189 4.91 3.14 14.58
N SER A 190 3.86 3.86 14.97
CA SER A 190 2.51 3.25 15.04
C SER A 190 2.05 2.78 13.65
N LEU A 191 2.40 3.54 12.61
CA LEU A 191 2.49 3.08 11.23
C LEU A 191 3.95 3.21 10.78
N GLY A 192 4.49 2.24 10.04
CA GLY A 192 5.83 2.39 9.48
C GLY A 192 5.86 3.51 8.43
N ILE A 193 4.97 3.43 7.44
CA ILE A 193 4.79 4.44 6.40
C ILE A 193 3.31 4.75 6.27
N LEU A 194 2.97 6.04 6.18
CA LEU A 194 1.65 6.51 5.80
C LEU A 194 1.75 7.43 4.57
N ASN A 195 1.18 6.97 3.46
CA ASN A 195 0.99 7.79 2.26
C ASN A 195 -0.44 8.34 2.25
N PHE A 196 -0.60 9.62 2.59
CA PHE A 196 -1.89 10.25 2.81
C PHE A 196 -2.60 10.59 1.51
N ALA A 197 -3.88 10.18 1.42
CA ALA A 197 -4.83 10.88 0.58
C ALA A 197 -5.66 11.84 1.42
N PHE A 198 -5.93 13.01 0.85
CA PHE A 198 -7.09 13.79 1.26
C PHE A 198 -8.28 13.17 0.57
N ALA A 199 -9.34 12.85 1.32
CA ALA A 199 -10.64 12.69 0.70
C ALA A 199 -10.90 14.00 -0.05
N THR A 200 -11.09 13.92 -1.37
CA THR A 200 -11.61 15.05 -2.13
C THR A 200 -12.88 15.46 -1.40
N LEU A 201 -12.86 16.59 -0.70
CA LEU A 201 -14.10 17.21 -0.26
C LEU A 201 -14.85 17.40 -1.56
N ALA A 202 -15.94 16.66 -1.76
CA ALA A 202 -16.83 16.96 -2.86
C ALA A 202 -17.13 18.45 -2.70
N SER A 203 -16.56 19.28 -3.58
CA SER A 203 -16.73 20.72 -3.48
C SER A 203 -18.23 20.94 -3.45
N ILE A 204 -18.70 21.76 -2.52
CA ILE A 204 -20.06 22.29 -2.59
C ILE A 204 -20.14 22.99 -3.96
N GLY A 205 -20.67 22.31 -5.00
CA GLY A 205 -20.65 22.80 -6.40
C GLY A 205 -20.12 21.86 -7.50
N GLY A 206 -19.71 20.62 -7.21
CA GLY A 206 -19.53 19.59 -8.25
C GLY A 206 -18.30 19.69 -9.18
N ALA A 207 -17.34 20.59 -8.93
CA ALA A 207 -16.08 20.63 -9.67
C ALA A 207 -14.99 19.86 -8.90
N PRO A 208 -14.31 18.86 -9.50
CA PRO A 208 -13.20 18.18 -8.84
C PRO A 208 -12.06 19.18 -8.58
N VAL A 209 -11.84 19.52 -7.31
CA VAL A 209 -10.62 20.24 -6.92
C VAL A 209 -9.47 19.27 -7.06
N SER A 210 -8.54 19.56 -7.98
CA SER A 210 -7.29 18.82 -8.12
C SER A 210 -6.44 19.06 -6.87
N VAL A 211 -6.60 18.21 -5.87
CA VAL A 211 -5.71 18.16 -4.72
C VAL A 211 -4.52 17.27 -5.08
N THR A 212 -3.30 17.77 -4.89
CA THR A 212 -2.11 16.91 -4.92
C THR A 212 -2.25 15.91 -3.78
N LEU A 213 -2.35 14.63 -4.14
CA LEU A 213 -2.36 13.51 -3.20
C LEU A 213 -0.92 13.12 -2.86
N GLY A 214 -0.72 12.48 -1.71
CA GLY A 214 0.54 11.82 -1.40
C GLY A 214 0.95 10.88 -2.54
N THR A 215 2.16 11.04 -3.05
CA THR A 215 2.67 10.20 -4.14
C THR A 215 4.01 9.63 -3.74
N VAL A 216 4.09 8.30 -3.68
CA VAL A 216 5.37 7.59 -3.66
C VAL A 216 5.50 6.91 -5.01
N ALA A 217 6.25 7.49 -5.95
CA ALA A 217 6.26 6.96 -7.30
C ALA A 217 6.87 5.55 -7.34
N GLN A 218 7.98 5.33 -6.62
CA GLN A 218 8.62 4.03 -6.47
C GLN A 218 9.04 3.80 -5.01
N ALA A 219 8.71 2.64 -4.45
CA ALA A 219 9.16 2.19 -3.14
C ALA A 219 9.85 0.83 -3.26
N TYR A 220 11.08 0.74 -2.76
CA TYR A 220 11.87 -0.48 -2.68
C TYR A 220 12.21 -0.76 -1.22
N ASN A 221 11.81 -1.91 -0.71
CA ASN A 221 12.13 -2.36 0.64
C ASN A 221 12.92 -3.67 0.60
N SER A 222 14.15 -3.63 1.06
CA SER A 222 14.97 -4.82 1.39
C SER A 222 15.27 -4.91 2.90
N GLY A 223 14.95 -3.86 3.65
CA GLY A 223 15.05 -3.82 5.11
C GLY A 223 13.72 -4.12 5.82
N LEU A 224 13.52 -3.50 6.98
CA LEU A 224 12.32 -3.62 7.79
C LEU A 224 11.47 -2.35 7.70
N ILE A 225 10.20 -2.51 7.34
CA ILE A 225 9.15 -1.51 7.55
C ILE A 225 8.17 -2.10 8.57
N ALA A 226 8.08 -1.51 9.75
CA ALA A 226 7.28 -2.03 10.84
C ALA A 226 6.31 -0.98 11.39
N GLY A 227 5.08 -1.39 11.69
CA GLY A 227 4.16 -0.58 12.46
C GLY A 227 3.39 -1.38 13.50
N VAL A 228 2.89 -0.71 14.51
CA VAL A 228 1.95 -1.32 15.46
C VAL A 228 0.64 -1.65 14.75
N GLN A 229 0.09 -0.73 13.96
CA GLN A 229 -1.13 -0.95 13.19
C GLN A 229 -0.80 -1.58 11.84
N ALA A 230 -0.02 -0.87 11.02
CA ALA A 230 0.40 -1.37 9.72
C ALA A 230 1.85 -1.00 9.40
N GLY A 231 2.55 -1.89 8.70
CA GLY A 231 3.88 -1.58 8.18
C GLY A 231 3.79 -0.43 7.17
N LEU A 232 2.91 -0.57 6.18
CA LEU A 232 2.67 0.46 5.18
C LEU A 232 1.16 0.67 5.02
N ALA A 233 0.69 1.91 5.24
CA ALA A 233 -0.66 2.34 4.95
C ALA A 233 -0.66 3.30 3.76
N ASN A 234 -1.36 2.93 2.69
CA ASN A 234 -1.51 3.74 1.49
C ASN A 234 -2.97 4.20 1.33
N GLY A 235 -3.19 5.49 1.49
CA GLY A 235 -4.45 6.15 1.11
C GLY A 235 -4.41 6.82 -0.25
N ALA A 236 -3.22 7.09 -0.80
CA ALA A 236 -3.04 7.81 -2.05
C ALA A 236 -2.36 6.95 -3.12
N VAL A 237 -1.37 7.49 -3.84
CA VAL A 237 -0.77 6.81 -5.00
C VAL A 237 0.60 6.26 -4.64
N ILE A 238 0.78 4.96 -4.87
CA ILE A 238 2.08 4.32 -5.00
C ILE A 238 2.18 3.78 -6.43
N GLY A 239 3.17 4.23 -7.20
CA GLY A 239 3.34 3.74 -8.58
C GLY A 239 3.75 2.27 -8.59
N SER A 240 4.89 1.97 -7.96
CA SER A 240 5.35 0.59 -7.74
C SER A 240 5.90 0.40 -6.32
N LEU A 241 5.54 -0.72 -5.69
CA LEU A 241 6.12 -1.17 -4.43
C LEU A 241 6.79 -2.53 -4.66
N ALA A 242 8.09 -2.60 -4.45
CA ALA A 242 8.87 -3.83 -4.44
C ALA A 242 9.34 -4.12 -3.02
N ASN A 243 8.98 -5.29 -2.51
CA ASN A 243 9.39 -5.77 -1.19
C ASN A 243 10.20 -7.06 -1.32
N ASP A 244 11.50 -6.97 -1.05
CA ASP A 244 12.41 -8.09 -0.85
C ASP A 244 12.72 -8.30 0.65
N GLY A 245 12.41 -7.31 1.49
CA GLY A 245 12.59 -7.34 2.93
C GLY A 245 11.32 -7.74 3.69
N ARG A 246 11.10 -7.12 4.84
CA ARG A 246 9.92 -7.36 5.67
C ARG A 246 9.07 -6.10 5.82
N ILE A 247 7.78 -6.21 5.50
CA ILE A 247 6.75 -5.23 5.85
C ILE A 247 5.82 -5.88 6.87
N THR A 248 5.70 -5.31 8.06
CA THR A 248 4.98 -5.95 9.16
C THR A 248 4.09 -4.98 9.95
N GLY A 249 2.87 -5.41 10.27
CA GLY A 249 1.95 -4.68 11.16
C GLY A 249 1.39 -5.58 12.26
N SER A 250 1.72 -5.31 13.53
CA SER A 250 1.34 -6.22 14.63
C SER A 250 -0.14 -6.19 15.02
N GLY A 251 -0.92 -5.22 14.51
CA GLY A 251 -2.29 -4.95 14.96
C GLY A 251 -3.33 -4.97 13.85
N VAL A 252 -2.96 -4.68 12.60
CA VAL A 252 -3.88 -4.67 11.46
C VAL A 252 -3.26 -5.39 10.28
N ALA A 253 -2.31 -4.78 9.57
CA ALA A 253 -1.86 -5.31 8.28
C ALA A 253 -0.36 -5.15 8.05
N GLY A 254 0.25 -6.03 7.26
CA GLY A 254 1.56 -5.70 6.69
C GLY A 254 1.42 -4.46 5.81
N LEU A 255 0.51 -4.55 4.84
CA LEU A 255 0.17 -3.49 3.90
C LEU A 255 -1.34 -3.21 3.93
N ASP A 256 -1.72 -1.98 4.24
CA ASP A 256 -3.10 -1.48 4.17
C ASP A 256 -3.25 -0.47 3.03
N ASN A 257 -3.76 -0.93 1.89
CA ASN A 257 -4.12 -0.08 0.75
C ASN A 257 -5.55 0.47 0.84
N SER A 258 -6.27 0.20 1.93
CA SER A 258 -7.62 0.72 2.13
C SER A 258 -7.64 2.18 2.60
N GLY A 259 -6.47 2.80 2.75
CA GLY A 259 -6.29 4.14 3.26
C GLY A 259 -6.27 4.22 4.79
N ASN A 260 -6.33 5.44 5.30
CA ASN A 260 -6.22 5.66 6.74
C ASN A 260 -7.53 5.28 7.45
N ARG A 261 -7.52 4.15 8.17
CA ARG A 261 -8.60 3.76 9.10
C ARG A 261 -8.64 4.58 10.39
N SER A 262 -7.67 5.46 10.63
CA SER A 262 -7.61 6.30 11.82
C SER A 262 -8.55 7.51 11.72
N ASN A 263 -9.78 7.35 12.21
CA ASN A 263 -10.51 8.31 13.04
C ASN A 263 -10.51 9.82 12.68
N VAL A 264 -10.43 10.21 11.40
CA VAL A 264 -10.70 11.59 11.00
C VAL A 264 -12.13 11.68 10.46
N VAL A 265 -12.94 12.42 11.23
CA VAL A 265 -14.37 12.76 11.06
C VAL A 265 -15.38 11.79 11.71
N SER A 266 -15.22 11.52 13.01
CA SER A 266 -16.40 11.48 13.89
C SER A 266 -16.80 12.93 14.20
N GLY A 267 -17.60 13.57 13.33
CA GLY A 267 -18.05 14.94 13.64
C GLY A 267 -18.70 15.81 12.57
N SER A 268 -18.88 15.39 11.32
CA SER A 268 -19.70 16.16 10.38
C SER A 268 -20.68 15.27 9.62
N GLY A 269 -21.96 15.61 9.68
CA GLY A 269 -23.06 14.92 9.00
C GLY A 269 -23.08 15.10 7.49
N ALA A 270 -21.94 14.97 6.81
CA ALA A 270 -21.85 14.97 5.34
C ALA A 270 -20.91 13.85 4.88
N GLY A 271 -21.41 12.99 3.98
CA GLY A 271 -20.77 11.75 3.54
C GLY A 271 -19.38 11.92 2.91
N VAL A 272 -18.35 11.84 3.72
CA VAL A 272 -16.98 11.55 3.27
C VAL A 272 -16.91 10.05 3.01
N THR A 273 -16.85 9.65 1.73
CA THR A 273 -16.60 8.26 1.38
C THR A 273 -15.12 7.95 1.61
N PRO A 274 -14.77 6.82 2.26
CA PRO A 274 -13.39 6.39 2.36
C PRO A 274 -12.75 6.30 0.97
N VAL A 275 -11.60 6.94 0.78
CA VAL A 275 -10.80 6.83 -0.45
C VAL A 275 -9.69 5.83 -0.18
N GLY A 276 -9.74 4.68 -0.87
CA GLY A 276 -8.66 3.70 -0.85
C GLY A 276 -7.48 4.17 -1.69
N GLY A 277 -6.30 3.66 -1.37
CA GLY A 277 -5.09 3.93 -2.13
C GLY A 277 -5.09 3.23 -3.49
N THR A 278 -4.26 3.74 -4.39
CA THR A 278 -3.90 3.07 -5.65
C THR A 278 -2.45 2.60 -5.55
N ILE A 279 -2.22 1.32 -5.77
CA ILE A 279 -0.89 0.76 -6.04
C ILE A 279 -0.88 0.28 -7.49
N GLY A 280 0.01 0.81 -8.33
CA GLY A 280 0.12 0.34 -9.71
C GLY A 280 0.58 -1.12 -9.77
N THR A 281 1.77 -1.40 -9.22
CA THR A 281 2.32 -2.76 -9.10
C THR A 281 2.89 -2.99 -7.71
N LEU A 282 2.48 -4.09 -7.07
CA LEU A 282 3.05 -4.61 -5.83
C LEU A 282 3.80 -5.90 -6.15
N VAL A 283 5.13 -5.89 -6.04
CA VAL A 283 5.99 -7.08 -6.11
C VAL A 283 6.42 -7.44 -4.69
N ASN A 284 6.11 -8.65 -4.25
CA ASN A 284 6.57 -9.18 -2.97
C ASN A 284 7.42 -10.43 -3.18
N ASN A 285 8.73 -10.30 -3.01
CA ASN A 285 9.66 -11.44 -2.92
C ASN A 285 10.10 -11.71 -1.48
N GLY A 286 9.88 -10.76 -0.57
CA GLY A 286 10.13 -10.87 0.86
C GLY A 286 8.89 -11.31 1.64
N THR A 287 8.71 -10.75 2.84
CA THR A 287 7.55 -11.02 3.70
C THR A 287 6.68 -9.78 3.87
N ILE A 288 5.37 -9.93 3.66
CA ILE A 288 4.35 -8.98 4.10
C ILE A 288 3.47 -9.70 5.13
N SER A 289 3.43 -9.19 6.36
CA SER A 289 2.75 -9.88 7.46
C SER A 289 1.94 -8.91 8.31
N GLY A 290 0.71 -9.25 8.65
CA GLY A 290 -0.06 -8.50 9.62
C GLY A 290 -0.93 -9.37 10.50
N LEU A 291 -1.44 -8.80 11.60
CA LEU A 291 -2.35 -9.52 12.48
C LEU A 291 -3.63 -9.93 11.74
N LEU A 292 -4.34 -8.96 11.18
CA LEU A 292 -5.59 -9.19 10.44
C LEU A 292 -5.31 -9.61 9.00
N GLY A 293 -4.28 -9.10 8.33
CA GLY A 293 -3.94 -9.59 7.00
C GLY A 293 -2.56 -9.19 6.53
N GLY A 294 -2.03 -9.91 5.56
CA GLY A 294 -0.79 -9.49 4.91
C GLY A 294 -1.05 -8.23 4.08
N VAL A 295 -1.97 -8.33 3.13
CA VAL A 295 -2.39 -7.24 2.24
C VAL A 295 -3.89 -6.97 2.40
N LEU A 296 -4.26 -5.77 2.84
CA LEU A 296 -5.64 -5.30 2.89
C LEU A 296 -5.90 -4.27 1.79
N ASN A 297 -6.85 -4.56 0.90
CA ASN A 297 -7.41 -3.65 -0.10
C ASN A 297 -8.94 -3.57 0.09
N THR A 298 -9.36 -3.18 1.29
CA THR A 298 -10.72 -3.43 1.80
C THR A 298 -11.71 -2.27 1.64
N VAL A 299 -11.32 -1.18 0.97
CA VAL A 299 -12.25 -0.10 0.59
C VAL A 299 -12.54 -0.24 -0.91
N THR A 300 -13.78 -0.01 -1.33
CA THR A 300 -14.22 -0.24 -2.73
C THR A 300 -13.51 0.63 -3.76
N SER A 301 -13.05 1.82 -3.36
CA SER A 301 -12.22 2.72 -4.18
C SER A 301 -10.73 2.35 -4.17
N GLY A 302 -10.29 1.42 -3.32
CA GLY A 302 -8.92 0.93 -3.30
C GLY A 302 -8.59 0.08 -4.51
N SER A 303 -7.41 0.27 -5.10
CA SER A 303 -6.98 -0.44 -6.28
C SER A 303 -5.54 -0.92 -6.17
N ILE A 304 -5.30 -2.16 -6.56
CA ILE A 304 -3.97 -2.69 -6.87
C ILE A 304 -4.00 -3.16 -8.32
N GLY A 305 -3.21 -2.55 -9.20
CA GLY A 305 -3.18 -2.95 -10.61
C GLY A 305 -2.69 -4.38 -10.78
N THR A 306 -1.48 -4.66 -10.30
CA THR A 306 -0.89 -6.00 -10.24
C THR A 306 -0.32 -6.29 -8.86
N LEU A 307 -0.70 -7.42 -8.27
CA LEU A 307 -0.06 -8.00 -7.09
C LEU A 307 0.71 -9.25 -7.52
N ASN A 308 2.03 -9.17 -7.57
CA ASN A 308 2.92 -10.27 -7.89
C ASN A 308 3.63 -10.75 -6.61
N ASN A 309 3.16 -11.86 -6.06
CA ASN A 309 3.76 -12.50 -4.91
C ASN A 309 4.66 -13.66 -5.37
N SER A 310 5.92 -13.62 -4.95
CA SER A 310 6.84 -14.75 -4.97
C SER A 310 7.39 -15.10 -3.57
N GLY A 311 7.21 -14.20 -2.60
CA GLY A 311 7.55 -14.42 -1.19
C GLY A 311 6.34 -14.84 -0.34
N LEU A 312 6.32 -14.41 0.92
CA LEU A 312 5.27 -14.71 1.89
C LEU A 312 4.33 -13.51 2.10
N ILE A 313 3.03 -13.73 1.97
CA ILE A 313 1.98 -12.82 2.43
C ILE A 313 1.15 -13.54 3.47
N ILE A 314 1.09 -13.02 4.71
CA ILE A 314 0.43 -13.73 5.81
C ILE A 314 -0.42 -12.83 6.73
N GLY A 315 -1.63 -13.29 7.04
CA GLY A 315 -2.42 -12.84 8.19
C GLY A 315 -2.18 -13.78 9.39
N THR A 316 -1.71 -13.27 10.53
CA THR A 316 -1.22 -14.10 11.65
C THR A 316 -2.24 -14.33 12.77
N ASP A 317 -3.38 -13.63 12.76
CA ASP A 317 -4.48 -13.93 13.68
C ASP A 317 -5.32 -15.08 13.14
N HIS A 318 -5.21 -16.23 13.80
CA HIS A 318 -6.02 -17.41 13.54
C HIS A 318 -7.18 -17.53 14.56
N GLY A 319 -7.57 -16.43 15.22
CA GLY A 319 -8.58 -16.38 16.28
C GLY A 319 -10.02 -16.06 15.81
N THR A 320 -11.00 -16.35 16.66
CA THR A 320 -12.47 -16.35 16.41
C THR A 320 -13.16 -14.98 16.35
N THR A 321 -12.42 -13.87 16.33
CA THR A 321 -13.01 -12.54 16.27
C THR A 321 -13.55 -12.23 14.85
N SER A 322 -14.45 -11.27 14.72
CA SER A 322 -15.10 -10.91 13.45
C SER A 322 -14.29 -9.81 12.75
N GLY A 323 -13.31 -10.19 11.93
CA GLY A 323 -12.37 -9.28 11.27
C GLY A 323 -11.98 -9.72 9.85
N HIS A 324 -11.18 -8.91 9.19
CA HIS A 324 -10.61 -9.25 7.89
C HIS A 324 -9.42 -10.18 8.13
N PHE A 325 -9.38 -11.37 7.54
CA PHE A 325 -8.42 -12.42 7.91
C PHE A 325 -7.77 -13.12 6.71
N GLY A 326 -7.73 -12.43 5.56
CA GLY A 326 -7.05 -12.91 4.38
C GLY A 326 -5.55 -12.71 4.48
N GLY A 327 -4.75 -13.65 3.97
CA GLY A 327 -3.40 -13.30 3.52
C GLY A 327 -3.48 -12.11 2.56
N VAL A 328 -4.38 -12.22 1.58
CA VAL A 328 -4.85 -11.10 0.75
C VAL A 328 -6.35 -10.90 0.96
N ASP A 329 -6.74 -9.68 1.32
CA ASP A 329 -8.11 -9.27 1.54
C ASP A 329 -8.51 -8.16 0.57
N ASN A 330 -9.45 -8.41 -0.33
CA ASN A 330 -9.83 -7.48 -1.38
C ASN A 330 -11.34 -7.17 -1.35
N ALA A 331 -11.70 -5.94 -1.01
CA ALA A 331 -13.04 -5.38 -1.25
C ALA A 331 -13.05 -4.31 -2.35
N GLY A 332 -11.88 -3.80 -2.72
CA GLY A 332 -11.67 -2.93 -3.87
C GLY A 332 -11.41 -3.71 -5.15
N THR A 333 -10.46 -3.23 -5.95
CA THR A 333 -10.05 -3.88 -7.20
C THR A 333 -8.62 -4.40 -7.12
N ILE A 334 -8.41 -5.65 -7.57
CA ILE A 334 -7.11 -6.15 -7.97
C ILE A 334 -7.20 -6.49 -9.46
N GLY A 335 -6.40 -5.86 -10.31
CA GLY A 335 -6.41 -6.18 -11.74
C GLY A 335 -5.92 -7.62 -11.98
N THR A 336 -4.69 -7.89 -11.54
CA THR A 336 -4.07 -9.22 -11.62
C THR A 336 -3.42 -9.59 -10.29
N LEU A 337 -3.78 -10.75 -9.74
CA LEU A 337 -3.08 -11.40 -8.63
C LEU A 337 -2.28 -12.57 -9.18
N VAL A 338 -0.95 -12.45 -9.17
CA VAL A 338 -0.01 -13.51 -9.51
C VAL A 338 0.60 -14.03 -8.22
N ASN A 339 0.46 -15.31 -7.95
CA ASN A 339 1.15 -15.98 -6.85
C ASN A 339 2.07 -17.04 -7.48
N THR A 340 3.38 -16.86 -7.42
CA THR A 340 4.37 -17.70 -8.11
C THR A 340 5.37 -18.26 -7.15
N SER A 341 5.95 -19.41 -7.46
CA SER A 341 7.11 -19.89 -6.72
C SER A 341 8.33 -19.02 -7.04
N PHE A 342 9.03 -18.55 -6.00
CA PHE A 342 10.33 -17.90 -6.13
C PHE A 342 11.40 -18.99 -6.32
N VAL A 343 12.14 -18.92 -7.43
CA VAL A 343 13.32 -19.76 -7.64
C VAL A 343 14.53 -18.97 -7.16
N GLY A 344 14.91 -19.17 -5.91
CA GLY A 344 16.10 -18.57 -5.31
C GLY A 344 17.33 -19.48 -5.41
N THR A 345 18.49 -18.96 -5.00
CA THR A 345 19.75 -19.72 -4.90
C THR A 345 19.72 -20.84 -3.86
N LEU A 346 18.76 -20.81 -2.92
CA LEU A 346 18.53 -21.85 -1.91
C LEU A 346 17.41 -22.85 -2.29
N GLY A 347 16.89 -22.77 -3.53
CA GLY A 347 15.83 -23.62 -4.05
C GLY A 347 14.54 -22.87 -4.37
N THR A 348 13.51 -23.63 -4.74
CA THR A 348 12.17 -23.11 -5.03
C THR A 348 11.40 -22.92 -3.73
N ILE A 349 11.24 -21.68 -3.27
CA ILE A 349 10.31 -21.34 -2.19
C ILE A 349 8.97 -21.02 -2.87
N PRO A 350 7.89 -21.76 -2.60
CA PRO A 350 6.60 -21.39 -3.17
C PRO A 350 6.18 -20.03 -2.62
N GLY A 351 5.83 -19.09 -3.50
CA GLY A 351 5.12 -17.89 -3.10
C GLY A 351 3.87 -18.33 -2.37
N THR A 352 3.76 -17.88 -1.13
CA THR A 352 2.77 -18.37 -0.19
C THR A 352 1.88 -17.22 0.24
N ILE A 353 0.57 -17.41 0.08
CA ILE A 353 -0.45 -16.53 0.63
C ILE A 353 -1.22 -17.33 1.68
N GLU A 354 -1.14 -16.90 2.93
CA GLU A 354 -1.69 -17.61 4.09
C GLU A 354 -2.49 -16.69 5.03
N GLY A 355 -3.51 -17.24 5.67
CA GLY A 355 -4.36 -16.56 6.64
C GLY A 355 -5.55 -17.44 6.98
N VAL A 356 -6.52 -16.95 7.77
CA VAL A 356 -7.81 -17.66 7.96
C VAL A 356 -8.43 -17.99 6.61
N TRP A 357 -8.36 -17.04 5.68
CA TRP A 357 -8.45 -17.29 4.25
C TRP A 357 -7.09 -17.01 3.61
N GLY A 358 -6.71 -17.75 2.57
CA GLY A 358 -5.54 -17.36 1.78
C GLY A 358 -5.85 -16.06 1.03
N VAL A 359 -6.85 -16.12 0.15
CA VAL A 359 -7.40 -14.95 -0.55
C VAL A 359 -8.87 -14.82 -0.24
N ARG A 360 -9.29 -13.66 0.27
CA ARG A 360 -10.71 -13.33 0.46
C ARG A 360 -11.08 -12.11 -0.38
N ASN A 361 -12.01 -12.30 -1.31
CA ASN A 361 -12.44 -11.31 -2.28
C ASN A 361 -13.93 -10.97 -2.11
N SER A 362 -14.23 -9.78 -1.60
CA SER A 362 -15.55 -9.16 -1.64
C SER A 362 -15.70 -8.12 -2.75
N GLY A 363 -14.60 -7.71 -3.38
CA GLY A 363 -14.55 -6.76 -4.49
C GLY A 363 -14.39 -7.44 -5.85
N SER A 364 -13.46 -6.95 -6.68
CA SER A 364 -13.14 -7.54 -7.98
C SER A 364 -11.68 -7.95 -8.07
N ILE A 365 -11.44 -9.18 -8.54
CA ILE A 365 -10.15 -9.63 -9.06
C ILE A 365 -10.34 -9.91 -10.55
N GLY A 366 -9.57 -9.26 -11.43
CA GLY A 366 -9.62 -9.54 -12.85
C GLY A 366 -9.12 -10.95 -13.16
N THR A 367 -7.85 -11.20 -12.87
CA THR A 367 -7.20 -12.52 -13.03
C THR A 367 -6.49 -12.94 -11.75
N LEU A 368 -6.73 -14.16 -11.29
CA LEU A 368 -5.99 -14.84 -10.24
C LEU A 368 -5.15 -15.96 -10.88
N ASN A 369 -3.84 -15.79 -10.95
CA ASN A 369 -2.91 -16.77 -11.50
C ASN A 369 -2.04 -17.37 -10.38
N ASN A 370 -2.37 -18.58 -9.96
CA ASN A 370 -1.68 -19.29 -8.91
C ASN A 370 -0.74 -20.37 -9.48
N ASN A 371 0.56 -20.20 -9.23
CA ASN A 371 1.63 -21.17 -9.42
C ASN A 371 2.47 -21.34 -8.13
N GLY A 372 1.91 -20.94 -6.99
CA GLY A 372 2.45 -21.12 -5.65
C GLY A 372 1.37 -21.69 -4.72
N ILE A 373 1.48 -21.43 -3.42
CA ILE A 373 0.53 -21.90 -2.40
C ILE A 373 -0.41 -20.76 -2.01
N ILE A 374 -1.72 -21.03 -2.07
CA ILE A 374 -2.75 -20.20 -1.44
C ILE A 374 -3.47 -21.08 -0.41
N LYS A 375 -3.29 -20.74 0.86
CA LYS A 375 -3.74 -21.55 1.99
C LYS A 375 -4.64 -20.77 2.94
N GLY A 376 -5.81 -21.33 3.23
CA GLY A 376 -6.58 -20.97 4.41
C GLY A 376 -6.17 -21.86 5.58
N ASP A 377 -6.03 -21.30 6.77
CA ASP A 377 -5.72 -22.09 7.97
C ASP A 377 -6.97 -22.58 8.69
N LEU A 378 -8.05 -21.80 8.58
CA LEU A 378 -9.31 -22.07 9.27
C LEU A 378 -10.54 -22.09 8.36
N ARG A 379 -10.43 -21.65 7.09
CA ARG A 379 -11.62 -21.50 6.22
C ARG A 379 -11.45 -21.92 4.79
N SER A 380 -10.78 -21.14 3.96
CA SER A 380 -10.65 -21.51 2.55
C SER A 380 -9.37 -20.95 1.96
N GLY A 381 -8.76 -21.69 1.05
CA GLY A 381 -7.67 -21.17 0.24
C GLY A 381 -8.12 -19.90 -0.47
N VAL A 382 -9.21 -19.98 -1.23
CA VAL A 382 -9.84 -18.81 -1.87
C VAL A 382 -11.31 -18.74 -1.52
N TYR A 383 -11.75 -17.58 -1.04
CA TYR A 383 -13.16 -17.25 -0.84
C TYR A 383 -13.51 -15.99 -1.62
N SER A 384 -14.55 -16.03 -2.45
CA SER A 384 -15.00 -14.86 -3.21
C SER A 384 -16.50 -14.64 -3.08
N SER A 385 -16.90 -13.60 -2.35
CA SER A 385 -18.25 -13.03 -2.41
C SER A 385 -18.39 -11.93 -3.47
N GLY A 386 -17.28 -11.46 -4.04
CA GLY A 386 -17.22 -10.55 -5.18
C GLY A 386 -16.97 -11.27 -6.50
N THR A 387 -16.40 -10.57 -7.49
CA THR A 387 -16.11 -11.12 -8.82
C THR A 387 -14.66 -11.57 -8.95
N ILE A 388 -14.44 -12.75 -9.51
CA ILE A 388 -13.16 -13.18 -10.08
C ILE A 388 -13.40 -13.42 -11.57
N GLY A 389 -12.69 -12.71 -12.45
CA GLY A 389 -12.83 -12.89 -13.89
C GLY A 389 -12.29 -14.25 -14.33
N GLN A 390 -11.02 -14.50 -14.08
CA GLN A 390 -10.33 -15.74 -14.41
C GLN A 390 -9.53 -16.25 -13.21
N LEU A 391 -9.60 -17.54 -12.91
CA LEU A 391 -8.76 -18.23 -11.94
C LEU A 391 -7.97 -19.31 -12.66
N TYR A 392 -6.65 -19.19 -12.70
CA TYR A 392 -5.72 -20.21 -13.13
C TYR A 392 -5.01 -20.78 -11.91
N ASN A 393 -5.11 -22.10 -11.69
CA ASN A 393 -4.31 -22.81 -10.71
C ASN A 393 -3.41 -23.77 -11.46
N ASN A 394 -2.10 -23.54 -11.50
CA ASN A 394 -1.15 -24.20 -12.41
C ASN A 394 -0.47 -25.43 -11.77
N GLY A 395 -0.08 -26.40 -12.60
CA GLY A 395 0.38 -27.73 -12.15
C GLY A 395 1.77 -27.85 -11.53
N GLY A 396 2.60 -26.79 -11.53
CA GLY A 396 4.00 -26.85 -11.06
C GLY A 396 4.18 -26.77 -9.53
N ALA A 397 3.31 -26.01 -8.86
CA ALA A 397 3.20 -25.92 -7.39
C ALA A 397 1.86 -25.31 -6.94
N GLY A 398 0.92 -25.08 -7.87
CA GLY A 398 -0.35 -24.42 -7.62
C GLY A 398 -1.21 -25.25 -6.67
N ILE A 399 -1.21 -24.87 -5.40
CA ILE A 399 -2.08 -25.45 -4.38
C ILE A 399 -3.03 -24.35 -3.95
N ILE A 400 -4.33 -24.60 -4.08
CA ILE A 400 -5.36 -23.84 -3.41
C ILE A 400 -5.99 -24.78 -2.40
N GLY A 401 -5.81 -24.50 -1.11
CA GLY A 401 -6.32 -25.42 -0.13
C GLY A 401 -6.50 -24.84 1.25
N ASP A 402 -7.04 -25.69 2.12
CA ASP A 402 -7.24 -25.38 3.53
C ASP A 402 -6.97 -26.63 4.36
N ALA A 403 -6.50 -26.44 5.59
CA ALA A 403 -6.36 -27.51 6.56
C ALA A 403 -7.73 -27.99 7.11
N SER A 404 -8.78 -27.15 7.09
CA SER A 404 -9.94 -27.32 7.96
C SER A 404 -11.33 -27.36 7.28
N SER A 405 -11.51 -26.78 6.10
CA SER A 405 -12.81 -26.52 5.42
C SER A 405 -12.67 -26.64 3.89
N TYR A 406 -12.66 -25.55 3.10
CA TYR A 406 -12.86 -25.61 1.63
C TYR A 406 -11.61 -25.19 0.82
N GLY A 407 -11.44 -25.68 -0.40
CA GLY A 407 -10.38 -25.19 -1.29
C GLY A 407 -10.73 -23.81 -1.86
N LEU A 408 -11.76 -23.79 -2.70
CA LEU A 408 -12.29 -22.61 -3.38
C LEU A 408 -13.79 -22.45 -3.10
N VAL A 409 -14.20 -21.26 -2.64
CA VAL A 409 -15.61 -20.91 -2.38
C VAL A 409 -15.98 -19.66 -3.19
N ILE A 410 -17.07 -19.73 -3.95
CA ILE A 410 -17.67 -18.59 -4.65
C ILE A 410 -19.09 -18.37 -4.12
N GLY A 411 -19.35 -17.19 -3.55
CA GLY A 411 -20.64 -16.81 -2.97
C GLY A 411 -20.61 -16.61 -1.46
N THR A 412 -21.73 -16.16 -0.90
CA THR A 412 -21.96 -16.05 0.56
C THR A 412 -23.11 -16.97 0.99
N ASN A 413 -23.16 -17.32 2.27
CA ASN A 413 -24.34 -17.95 2.87
C ASN A 413 -25.50 -16.93 3.08
N ALA A 414 -25.25 -15.63 2.88
CA ALA A 414 -26.14 -14.52 3.23
C ALA A 414 -26.73 -13.76 2.01
N GLY A 415 -26.53 -14.25 0.78
CA GLY A 415 -27.24 -13.73 -0.40
C GLY A 415 -26.56 -12.58 -1.16
N ALA A 416 -25.29 -12.28 -0.92
CA ALA A 416 -24.45 -11.52 -1.85
C ALA A 416 -23.70 -12.51 -2.78
N GLY A 417 -24.03 -12.49 -4.07
CA GLY A 417 -23.58 -13.48 -5.06
C GLY A 417 -22.18 -13.19 -5.58
N GLY A 418 -21.19 -13.98 -5.14
CA GLY A 418 -19.89 -14.04 -5.80
C GLY A 418 -20.02 -14.59 -7.22
N LYS A 419 -19.14 -14.17 -8.12
CA LYS A 419 -19.11 -14.66 -9.51
C LYS A 419 -17.71 -15.08 -9.88
N LEU A 420 -17.58 -16.23 -10.54
CA LEU A 420 -16.33 -16.66 -11.16
C LEU A 420 -16.56 -16.82 -12.66
N GLY A 421 -15.82 -16.09 -13.49
CA GLY A 421 -15.94 -16.21 -14.94
C GLY A 421 -15.41 -17.55 -15.44
N THR A 422 -14.12 -17.80 -15.29
CA THR A 422 -13.46 -19.06 -15.72
C THR A 422 -12.57 -19.62 -14.62
N LEU A 423 -12.67 -20.92 -14.37
CA LEU A 423 -11.73 -21.70 -13.57
C LEU A 423 -10.93 -22.62 -14.49
N THR A 424 -9.62 -22.45 -14.54
CA THR A 424 -8.68 -23.34 -15.21
C THR A 424 -7.76 -23.95 -14.17
N ASN A 425 -7.87 -25.26 -13.93
CA ASN A 425 -7.12 -25.97 -12.92
C ASN A 425 -6.21 -27.03 -13.54
N TYR A 426 -4.91 -26.75 -13.53
CA TYR A 426 -3.81 -27.69 -13.75
C TYR A 426 -3.11 -28.08 -12.42
N GLY A 427 -3.35 -27.35 -11.33
CA GLY A 427 -2.82 -27.59 -9.98
C GLY A 427 -3.76 -28.37 -9.06
N LEU A 428 -3.45 -28.43 -7.76
CA LEU A 428 -4.31 -29.04 -6.75
C LEU A 428 -5.25 -28.00 -6.15
N ILE A 429 -6.55 -28.31 -6.12
CA ILE A 429 -7.53 -27.61 -5.28
C ILE A 429 -8.06 -28.62 -4.26
N THR A 430 -7.87 -28.35 -2.97
CA THR A 430 -8.25 -29.29 -1.91
C THR A 430 -9.03 -28.60 -0.80
N GLY A 431 -10.22 -29.12 -0.48
CA GLY A 431 -10.87 -28.82 0.79
C GLY A 431 -10.32 -29.77 1.84
N GLY A 432 -10.02 -29.25 3.03
CA GLY A 432 -9.76 -30.05 4.23
C GLY A 432 -11.01 -30.87 4.57
N SER A 433 -11.75 -30.53 5.63
CA SER A 433 -12.99 -31.27 5.96
C SER A 433 -14.18 -31.01 5.01
N GLY A 434 -14.07 -29.99 4.15
CA GLY A 434 -15.09 -29.54 3.21
C GLY A 434 -14.77 -29.89 1.75
N LEU A 435 -15.38 -29.13 0.83
CA LEU A 435 -15.32 -29.38 -0.61
C LEU A 435 -14.07 -28.75 -1.25
N GLY A 436 -13.59 -29.36 -2.34
CA GLY A 436 -12.55 -28.73 -3.17
C GLY A 436 -13.05 -27.42 -3.78
N VAL A 437 -14.23 -27.44 -4.42
CA VAL A 437 -14.89 -26.23 -4.95
C VAL A 437 -16.35 -26.15 -4.53
N GLN A 438 -16.78 -25.00 -3.99
CA GLN A 438 -18.16 -24.70 -3.60
C GLN A 438 -18.70 -23.43 -4.27
N GLY A 439 -19.93 -23.49 -4.80
CA GLY A 439 -20.71 -22.31 -5.21
C GLY A 439 -21.98 -22.13 -4.37
N ASN A 440 -22.17 -20.98 -3.71
CA ASN A 440 -23.32 -20.65 -2.85
C ASN A 440 -24.28 -19.59 -3.47
N LEU A 441 -25.60 -19.74 -3.24
CA LEU A 441 -26.73 -18.93 -3.78
C LEU A 441 -26.63 -17.43 -3.38
N SER A 442 -26.96 -16.44 -4.23
CA SER A 442 -28.30 -16.15 -4.77
C SER A 442 -28.29 -15.33 -6.09
N THR A 443 -29.33 -15.57 -6.89
CA THR A 443 -29.84 -14.77 -8.04
C THR A 443 -28.82 -14.21 -9.05
N GLY A 444 -28.67 -14.93 -10.17
CA GLY A 444 -28.29 -14.34 -11.46
C GLY A 444 -26.82 -14.43 -11.84
N ALA A 445 -26.40 -15.60 -12.34
CA ALA A 445 -25.37 -15.77 -13.35
C ALA A 445 -25.60 -17.13 -14.05
N LEU A 446 -24.88 -17.44 -15.13
CA LEU A 446 -25.06 -18.59 -16.03
C LEU A 446 -23.71 -19.32 -16.15
N VAL A 447 -23.69 -20.64 -16.00
CA VAL A 447 -22.55 -21.49 -16.42
C VAL A 447 -22.71 -21.74 -17.92
N THR A 448 -21.76 -21.32 -18.76
CA THR A 448 -21.84 -21.49 -20.23
C THR A 448 -20.90 -22.57 -20.79
N SER A 449 -19.94 -23.12 -20.03
CA SER A 449 -19.17 -24.29 -20.50
C SER A 449 -18.40 -25.03 -19.39
N ILE A 450 -18.47 -26.36 -19.34
CA ILE A 450 -17.47 -27.18 -18.62
C ILE A 450 -16.64 -27.84 -19.72
N THR A 451 -15.38 -27.45 -19.86
CA THR A 451 -14.49 -28.00 -20.88
C THR A 451 -13.50 -28.93 -20.19
N GLN A 452 -13.84 -30.22 -20.08
CA GLN A 452 -12.82 -31.23 -19.76
C GLN A 452 -11.89 -31.37 -20.97
N LEU A 453 -10.64 -30.95 -20.83
CA LEU A 453 -9.61 -31.34 -21.78
C LEU A 453 -9.21 -32.79 -21.47
N THR A 454 -9.80 -33.72 -22.23
CA THR A 454 -9.33 -35.09 -22.36
C THR A 454 -7.97 -35.08 -23.04
N ASN A 455 -6.90 -34.84 -22.29
CA ASN A 455 -5.54 -35.33 -22.54
C ASN A 455 -4.59 -34.87 -21.43
N GLY A 456 -4.64 -35.57 -20.30
CA GLY A 456 -3.67 -35.50 -19.22
C GLY A 456 -3.58 -36.87 -18.55
N SER A 457 -2.45 -37.55 -18.74
CA SER A 457 -2.18 -38.90 -18.25
C SER A 457 -2.43 -39.05 -16.74
N ILE A 458 -3.04 -40.17 -16.36
CA ILE A 458 -3.28 -40.62 -14.98
C ILE A 458 -1.94 -41.04 -14.36
N ALA A 459 -1.32 -40.16 -13.55
CA ALA A 459 -0.43 -40.53 -12.45
C ALA A 459 -0.09 -39.29 -11.59
N GLY A 460 -0.57 -39.25 -10.35
CA GLY A 460 -0.20 -38.23 -9.36
C GLY A 460 -1.24 -37.13 -9.13
N THR A 461 -1.26 -36.63 -7.91
CA THR A 461 -2.21 -35.70 -7.24
C THR A 461 -2.37 -34.30 -7.87
N VAL A 462 -1.81 -34.06 -9.06
CA VAL A 462 -1.74 -32.75 -9.74
C VAL A 462 -2.97 -32.56 -10.66
N GLY A 463 -3.50 -31.34 -10.77
CA GLY A 463 -4.72 -31.05 -11.55
C GLY A 463 -6.04 -31.46 -10.88
N SER A 464 -6.00 -31.92 -9.63
CA SER A 464 -7.15 -32.53 -8.98
C SER A 464 -7.99 -31.54 -8.16
N ILE A 465 -9.29 -31.78 -8.09
CA ILE A 465 -10.21 -31.14 -7.13
C ILE A 465 -10.62 -32.20 -6.12
N ILE A 466 -10.23 -32.05 -4.86
CA ILE A 466 -10.38 -33.09 -3.83
C ILE A 466 -11.12 -32.54 -2.60
N ALA A 467 -12.04 -33.31 -2.05
CA ALA A 467 -12.65 -33.09 -0.73
C ALA A 467 -12.11 -34.12 0.27
N THR A 468 -11.23 -33.75 1.20
CA THR A 468 -10.54 -34.70 2.09
C THR A 468 -11.16 -34.78 3.50
N GLY A 469 -12.23 -35.57 3.65
CA GLY A 469 -12.61 -36.09 4.97
C GLY A 469 -13.54 -35.19 5.80
N GLY A 470 -14.84 -35.42 5.64
CA GLY A 470 -15.85 -35.13 6.66
C GLY A 470 -16.71 -36.38 6.87
N THR A 471 -17.37 -36.52 8.03
CA THR A 471 -18.25 -37.66 8.39
C THR A 471 -19.58 -37.71 7.59
N GLY A 472 -19.63 -37.06 6.43
CA GLY A 472 -20.79 -37.02 5.52
C GLY A 472 -20.37 -37.18 4.05
N PRO A 473 -21.33 -37.34 3.11
CA PRO A 473 -21.04 -37.56 1.70
C PRO A 473 -20.38 -36.32 1.07
N GLY A 474 -19.04 -36.31 1.02
CA GLY A 474 -18.25 -35.17 0.50
C GLY A 474 -18.31 -35.10 -1.02
N VAL A 475 -18.75 -33.98 -1.60
CA VAL A 475 -18.80 -33.79 -3.06
C VAL A 475 -17.52 -33.08 -3.53
N GLY A 476 -16.90 -33.48 -4.66
CA GLY A 476 -15.70 -32.79 -5.17
C GLY A 476 -15.99 -31.35 -5.61
N ILE A 477 -17.07 -31.16 -6.38
CA ILE A 477 -17.65 -29.86 -6.76
C ILE A 477 -19.14 -29.83 -6.42
N GLN A 478 -19.54 -28.93 -5.52
CA GLN A 478 -20.96 -28.63 -5.30
C GLN A 478 -21.32 -27.32 -6.00
N ASN A 479 -22.10 -27.42 -7.08
CA ASN A 479 -22.62 -26.27 -7.81
C ASN A 479 -24.14 -26.22 -7.69
N VAL A 480 -24.64 -25.29 -6.88
CA VAL A 480 -26.07 -25.02 -6.78
C VAL A 480 -26.41 -23.87 -7.72
N LEU A 481 -26.69 -24.21 -8.98
CA LEU A 481 -27.15 -23.30 -10.04
C LEU A 481 -26.29 -22.02 -10.20
N ALA A 482 -25.40 -22.08 -11.19
CA ALA A 482 -25.10 -20.94 -12.07
C ALA A 482 -24.22 -19.79 -11.51
N VAL A 483 -23.18 -20.13 -10.73
CA VAL A 483 -22.24 -19.16 -10.13
C VAL A 483 -20.84 -19.11 -10.82
N ILE A 484 -20.49 -20.17 -11.55
CA ILE A 484 -19.18 -20.33 -12.22
C ILE A 484 -19.41 -20.40 -13.73
N GLY A 485 -18.85 -19.49 -14.54
CA GLY A 485 -19.07 -19.44 -15.99
C GLY A 485 -18.53 -20.66 -16.70
N SER A 486 -17.24 -20.98 -16.52
CA SER A 486 -16.64 -22.20 -17.04
C SER A 486 -15.63 -22.89 -16.14
N ILE A 487 -15.50 -24.22 -16.27
CA ILE A 487 -14.50 -25.03 -15.55
C ILE A 487 -13.72 -25.88 -16.56
N SER A 488 -12.40 -25.73 -16.55
CA SER A 488 -11.43 -26.62 -17.19
C SER A 488 -10.53 -27.23 -16.13
N ASN A 489 -10.45 -28.57 -16.07
CA ASN A 489 -9.71 -29.30 -15.04
C ASN A 489 -8.90 -30.43 -15.68
N ALA A 490 -7.59 -30.44 -15.46
CA ALA A 490 -6.67 -31.42 -16.08
C ALA A 490 -6.55 -32.75 -15.30
N GLY A 491 -6.92 -32.80 -14.02
CA GLY A 491 -6.83 -33.98 -13.16
C GLY A 491 -8.18 -34.54 -12.70
N VAL A 492 -8.19 -35.25 -11.58
CA VAL A 492 -9.38 -35.96 -11.09
C VAL A 492 -10.24 -35.06 -10.20
N ILE A 493 -11.56 -35.14 -10.33
CA ILE A 493 -12.51 -34.58 -9.36
C ILE A 493 -12.93 -35.71 -8.41
N ARG A 494 -12.49 -35.68 -7.15
CA ARG A 494 -12.71 -36.74 -6.16
C ARG A 494 -13.50 -36.25 -4.95
N ALA A 495 -14.51 -37.05 -4.61
CA ALA A 495 -15.27 -37.03 -3.38
C ALA A 495 -14.64 -38.00 -2.36
N SER A 496 -14.75 -37.73 -1.06
CA SER A 496 -14.48 -38.74 -0.02
C SER A 496 -15.73 -39.62 0.20
N GLY A 497 -15.54 -40.94 0.30
CA GLY A 497 -16.61 -41.91 0.56
C GLY A 497 -17.52 -42.23 -0.65
N THR A 498 -18.79 -42.57 -0.39
CA THR A 498 -19.82 -42.99 -1.38
C THR A 498 -20.42 -41.84 -2.22
N ALA A 499 -19.75 -40.69 -2.25
CA ALA A 499 -20.30 -39.44 -2.76
C ALA A 499 -19.93 -39.16 -4.23
N VAL A 500 -20.72 -38.28 -4.85
CA VAL A 500 -20.63 -37.94 -6.28
C VAL A 500 -19.53 -36.90 -6.52
N GLY A 501 -18.67 -37.09 -7.53
CA GLY A 501 -17.60 -36.14 -7.87
C GLY A 501 -18.11 -34.73 -8.22
N VAL A 502 -19.22 -34.64 -8.96
CA VAL A 502 -19.89 -33.37 -9.31
C VAL A 502 -21.37 -33.45 -8.97
N ASN A 503 -21.87 -32.55 -8.12
CA ASN A 503 -23.30 -32.45 -7.81
C ASN A 503 -23.87 -31.14 -8.35
N SER A 504 -24.51 -31.22 -9.53
CA SER A 504 -25.32 -30.14 -10.09
C SER A 504 -26.80 -30.37 -9.73
N ARG A 505 -27.39 -29.54 -8.86
CA ARG A 505 -28.84 -29.62 -8.56
C ARG A 505 -29.67 -29.10 -9.74
N HIS A 506 -29.75 -29.86 -10.82
CA HIS A 506 -30.84 -29.68 -11.79
C HIS A 506 -32.09 -30.30 -11.17
N ARG A 507 -33.11 -29.48 -10.86
CA ARG A 507 -34.39 -29.98 -10.35
C ARG A 507 -34.92 -31.03 -11.34
N HIS A 508 -34.99 -32.27 -10.87
CA HIS A 508 -35.48 -33.45 -11.57
C HIS A 508 -37.02 -33.35 -11.80
N ARG A 509 -37.49 -32.38 -12.59
CA ARG A 509 -38.91 -32.26 -12.97
C ARG A 509 -39.28 -33.06 -14.23
N GLU A 510 -38.32 -33.53 -15.01
CA GLU A 510 -38.60 -34.26 -16.26
C GLU A 510 -38.88 -35.76 -16.08
N ARG A 511 -38.27 -36.44 -15.10
CA ARG A 511 -38.52 -37.89 -14.89
C ARG A 511 -39.93 -38.21 -14.38
N ARG A 512 -40.66 -37.24 -13.80
CA ARG A 512 -42.08 -37.43 -13.42
C ARG A 512 -43.06 -37.21 -14.58
N ARG A 513 -42.65 -36.61 -15.71
CA ARG A 513 -43.51 -36.47 -16.90
C ARG A 513 -43.54 -37.75 -17.75
N HIS A 514 -42.42 -38.48 -17.86
CA HIS A 514 -42.42 -39.75 -18.59
C HIS A 514 -43.14 -40.89 -17.84
N HIS A 515 -43.19 -40.87 -16.51
CA HIS A 515 -43.99 -41.84 -15.76
C HIS A 515 -45.50 -41.54 -15.78
N ARG A 516 -45.92 -40.27 -15.90
CA ARG A 516 -47.35 -39.94 -16.07
C ARG A 516 -47.86 -40.25 -17.47
N HIS A 517 -47.08 -40.02 -18.53
CA HIS A 517 -47.50 -40.39 -19.89
C HIS A 517 -47.52 -41.91 -20.14
N GLY A 518 -46.62 -42.69 -19.52
CA GLY A 518 -46.66 -44.16 -19.63
C GLY A 518 -47.84 -44.82 -18.92
N VAL A 519 -48.38 -44.20 -17.86
CA VAL A 519 -49.55 -44.71 -17.12
C VAL A 519 -50.87 -44.32 -17.80
N GLN A 520 -50.95 -43.12 -18.41
CA GLN A 520 -52.12 -42.70 -19.19
C GLN A 520 -52.34 -43.59 -20.43
N HIS A 521 -51.26 -43.94 -21.15
CA HIS A 521 -51.34 -44.79 -22.35
C HIS A 521 -51.74 -46.25 -22.06
N ARG A 522 -51.47 -46.76 -20.84
CA ARG A 522 -51.91 -48.10 -20.40
C ARG A 522 -53.36 -48.14 -19.92
N LEU A 523 -53.94 -47.01 -19.52
CA LEU A 523 -55.35 -46.90 -19.13
C LEU A 523 -56.27 -46.79 -20.36
N ASP A 524 -55.84 -46.09 -21.41
CA ASP A 524 -56.63 -45.98 -22.65
C ASP A 524 -56.69 -47.30 -23.45
N LEU A 525 -55.61 -48.09 -23.46
CA LEU A 525 -55.60 -49.43 -24.09
C LEU A 525 -56.49 -50.45 -23.35
N ARG A 526 -56.74 -50.28 -22.04
CA ARG A 526 -57.67 -51.13 -21.28
C ARG A 526 -59.13 -50.74 -21.49
N ARG A 527 -59.45 -49.46 -21.72
CA ARG A 527 -60.82 -49.04 -22.07
C ARG A 527 -61.22 -49.45 -23.49
N CYS A 528 -60.28 -49.46 -24.44
CA CYS A 528 -60.57 -49.92 -25.81
C CYS A 528 -60.84 -51.44 -25.91
N ARG A 529 -60.18 -52.27 -25.07
CA ARG A 529 -60.47 -53.73 -25.00
C ARG A 529 -61.78 -54.08 -24.30
N HIS A 530 -62.39 -53.17 -23.52
CA HIS A 530 -63.66 -53.45 -22.87
C HIS A 530 -64.87 -53.11 -23.77
N GLN A 531 -64.73 -52.15 -24.69
CA GLN A 531 -65.79 -51.81 -25.66
C GLN A 531 -65.88 -52.79 -26.85
N GLN A 532 -64.82 -53.54 -27.18
CA GLN A 532 -64.85 -54.60 -28.21
C GLN A 532 -65.36 -55.96 -27.71
N ARG A 533 -65.80 -56.07 -26.44
CA ARG A 533 -66.43 -57.29 -25.89
C ARG A 533 -67.93 -57.14 -25.62
N THR A 534 -68.53 -56.00 -25.98
CA THR A 534 -69.96 -55.72 -25.81
C THR A 534 -70.57 -55.05 -27.06
N GLN A 535 -70.11 -55.46 -28.25
CA GLN A 535 -70.85 -55.34 -29.50
C GLN A 535 -70.91 -56.69 -30.18
#